data_AF-A0A8T5MPP4-F1
#
_entry.id   AF-A0A8T5MPP4-F1
#
_cell.length_a   1.000
_cell.length_b   1.000
_cell.length_c   1.000
_cell.angle_alpha   90.00
_cell.angle_beta   90.00
_cell.angle_gamma   90.00
#
_symmetry.space_group_name_H-M   'P 1'
#
loop_
_entity.id
_entity.type
_entity.pdbx_description
1 polymer ?
#
loop_
_entity_poly.entity_id
_entity_poly.type
_entity_poly.pdbx_seq_one_letter_code
_entity_poly.pdbx_strand_id
1 'polypeptide(L)' 'MGQRREAIDLAKEIYFFMKKDKKEYSINRMCKIMKAKYEIVITCLEFLKSVGLIKERKGDKKPIPGRLFSLK' A
#
# COMPACT_ATOMS: atom_id res chain seq x y z
N MET A 1 -14.37 -18.37 -13.82
CA MET A 1 -13.07 -17.68 -14.05
C MET A 1 -13.19 -16.32 -13.35
N GLY A 2 -12.55 -16.05 -12.21
CA GLY A 2 -11.20 -15.49 -12.18
C GLY A 2 -10.96 -14.57 -10.96
N GLN A 3 -11.18 -15.05 -9.74
CA GLN A 3 -10.95 -14.23 -8.51
C GLN A 3 -9.46 -13.93 -8.24
N ARG A 4 -8.52 -14.69 -8.82
CA ARG A 4 -7.07 -14.48 -8.59
C ARG A 4 -6.51 -13.19 -9.19
N ARG A 5 -7.18 -12.56 -10.16
CA ARG A 5 -6.65 -11.36 -10.84
C ARG A 5 -6.74 -10.10 -9.97
N GLU A 6 -7.74 -10.02 -9.09
CA GLU A 6 -8.05 -8.77 -8.36
C GLU A 6 -6.92 -8.32 -7.41
N ALA A 7 -6.32 -9.23 -6.63
CA ALA A 7 -5.30 -8.84 -5.65
C ALA A 7 -3.95 -8.45 -6.29
N ILE A 8 -3.54 -9.16 -7.35
CA ILE A 8 -2.30 -8.85 -8.07
C ILE A 8 -2.46 -7.54 -8.84
N ASP A 9 -3.60 -7.33 -9.49
CA ASP A 9 -3.85 -6.10 -10.24
C ASP A 9 -3.96 -4.89 -9.29
N LEU A 10 -4.60 -5.04 -8.12
CA LEU A 10 -4.57 -4.02 -7.07
C LEU A 10 -3.15 -3.72 -6.57
N ALA A 11 -2.30 -4.75 -6.37
CA ALA A 11 -0.90 -4.52 -5.99
C ALA A 11 -0.12 -3.74 -7.05
N LYS A 12 -0.35 -4.03 -8.34
CA LYS A 12 0.24 -3.26 -9.45
C LYS A 12 -0.27 -1.81 -9.43
N GLU A 13 -1.57 -1.59 -9.26
CA GLU A 13 -2.17 -0.26 -9.18
C GLU A 13 -1.56 0.56 -8.03
N ILE A 14 -1.43 -0.03 -6.83
CA ILE A 14 -0.78 0.59 -5.68
C ILE A 14 0.66 1.00 -6.03
N TYR A 15 1.42 0.09 -6.63
CA TYR A 15 2.81 0.37 -7.03
C TYR A 15 2.90 1.52 -8.05
N PHE A 16 2.11 1.48 -9.12
CA PHE A 16 2.10 2.53 -10.14
C PHE A 16 1.68 3.88 -9.59
N PHE A 17 0.67 3.89 -8.72
CA PHE A 17 0.23 5.10 -8.04
C PHE A 17 1.35 5.70 -7.18
N MET A 18 2.02 4.89 -6.36
CA MET A 18 3.14 5.35 -5.55
C MET A 18 4.30 5.85 -6.43
N LYS A 19 4.52 5.22 -7.61
CA LYS A 19 5.57 5.61 -8.59
C LYS A 19 5.34 6.98 -9.19
N LYS A 20 4.09 7.35 -9.39
CA LYS A 20 3.71 8.66 -9.94
C LYS A 20 3.91 9.78 -8.92
N ASP A 21 3.53 9.56 -7.66
CA ASP A 21 3.48 10.62 -6.66
C ASP A 21 4.77 10.73 -5.82
N LYS A 22 5.55 9.63 -5.69
CA LYS A 22 6.79 9.53 -4.89
C LYS A 22 6.67 9.99 -3.43
N LYS A 23 5.45 10.10 -2.91
CA LYS A 23 5.15 10.46 -1.51
C LYS A 23 5.01 9.23 -0.62
N GLU A 24 4.95 9.49 0.69
CA GLU A 24 4.60 8.50 1.70
C GLU A 24 3.08 8.43 1.89
N TYR A 25 2.56 7.21 2.07
CA TYR A 25 1.15 6.94 2.25
C TYR A 25 0.89 6.08 3.48
N SER A 26 -0.12 6.45 4.26
CA SER A 26 -0.67 5.55 5.27
C SER A 26 -1.61 4.54 4.62
N ILE A 27 -1.82 3.41 5.29
CA ILE A 27 -2.76 2.37 4.84
C ILE A 27 -4.16 2.98 4.65
N ASN A 28 -4.64 3.79 5.59
CA ASN A 28 -5.94 4.48 5.50
C ASN A 28 -6.05 5.37 4.26
N ARG A 29 -4.97 6.09 3.92
CA ARG A 29 -4.96 6.93 2.71
C ARG A 29 -4.99 6.07 1.46
N MET A 30 -4.25 4.96 1.45
CA MET A 30 -4.24 4.02 0.33
C MET A 30 -5.61 3.36 0.12
N CYS A 31 -6.31 2.97 1.19
CA CYS A 31 -7.66 2.42 1.12
C CYS A 31 -8.64 3.39 0.46
N LYS A 32 -8.57 4.68 0.81
CA LYS A 32 -9.43 5.71 0.21
C LYS A 32 -9.16 5.91 -1.29
N ILE A 33 -7.88 5.88 -1.69
CA ILE A 33 -7.47 6.11 -3.08
C ILE A 33 -7.87 4.90 -3.94
N MET A 34 -7.58 3.70 -3.46
CA MET A 34 -7.82 2.45 -4.19
C MET A 34 -9.26 1.95 -4.07
N LYS A 35 -10.09 2.57 -3.22
CA LYS A 35 -11.46 2.12 -2.90
C LYS A 35 -11.53 0.63 -2.52
N ALA A 36 -10.50 0.17 -1.81
CA ALA A 36 -10.33 -1.23 -1.44
C ALA A 36 -10.39 -1.43 0.09
N LYS A 37 -10.72 -2.65 0.51
CA LYS A 37 -10.77 -3.03 1.93
C LYS A 37 -9.39 -2.96 2.56
N TYR A 38 -9.33 -2.56 3.82
CA TYR A 38 -8.11 -2.39 4.60
C TYR A 38 -7.21 -3.64 4.60
N GLU A 39 -7.79 -4.81 4.81
CA GLU A 39 -7.08 -6.11 4.83
C GLU A 39 -6.39 -6.43 3.50
N ILE A 40 -7.07 -6.14 2.38
CA ILE A 40 -6.53 -6.39 1.04
C ILE A 40 -5.38 -5.42 0.77
N VAL A 41 -5.56 -4.14 1.11
CA VAL A 41 -4.51 -3.12 0.94
C VAL A 41 -3.27 -3.44 1.77
N ILE A 42 -3.45 -3.90 3.02
CA ILE A 42 -2.32 -4.39 3.83
C ILE A 42 -1.62 -5.55 3.12
N THR A 43 -2.37 -6.54 2.67
CA THR A 43 -1.79 -7.73 2.02
C THR A 43 -0.97 -7.33 0.78
N CYS A 44 -1.48 -6.42 -0.04
CA CYS A 44 -0.77 -5.87 -1.18
C CYS A 44 0.50 -5.09 -0.78
N LEU A 45 0.43 -4.24 0.25
CA LEU A 45 1.58 -3.47 0.73
C LEU A 45 2.66 -4.37 1.34
N GLU A 46 2.29 -5.37 2.14
CA GLU A 46 3.22 -6.36 2.67
C GLU A 46 3.89 -7.16 1.55
N PHE A 47 3.12 -7.55 0.53
CA PHE A 47 3.67 -8.22 -0.64
C PHE A 47 4.68 -7.33 -1.37
N LEU A 48 4.33 -6.07 -1.67
CA LEU A 48 5.23 -5.13 -2.34
C LEU A 48 6.50 -4.85 -1.51
N LYS A 49 6.38 -4.86 -0.17
CA LYS A 49 7.50 -4.71 0.75
C LYS A 49 8.40 -5.96 0.73
N SER A 50 7.81 -7.15 0.74
CA SER A 50 8.57 -8.42 0.76
C SER A 50 9.39 -8.62 -0.51
N VAL A 51 8.90 -8.15 -1.67
CA VAL A 51 9.65 -8.15 -2.94
C VAL A 51 10.57 -6.93 -3.10
N GLY A 52 10.66 -6.06 -2.10
CA GLY A 52 11.61 -4.94 -2.06
C GLY A 52 11.24 -3.72 -2.91
N LEU A 53 9.99 -3.59 -3.36
CA LEU A 53 9.53 -2.47 -4.17
C LEU A 53 9.16 -1.24 -3.33
N ILE A 54 8.72 -1.44 -2.09
CA ILE A 54 8.39 -0.36 -1.15
C ILE A 54 9.09 -0.55 0.19
N LYS A 55 9.22 0.54 0.94
CA LYS A 55 9.71 0.56 2.32
C LYS A 55 8.62 1.03 3.25
N GLU A 56 8.66 0.51 4.47
CA GLU A 56 7.76 0.91 5.55
C GLU A 56 8.54 1.71 6.60
N ARG A 57 7.92 2.76 7.13
CA ARG A 57 8.36 3.40 8.37
C ARG A 57 7.20 3.63 9.33
N LYS A 58 7.53 3.77 10.61
CA LYS A 58 6.57 4.25 11.61
C LYS A 58 6.35 5.74 11.37
N GLY A 59 5.09 6.14 11.29
CA GLY A 59 4.70 7.54 11.20
C GLY A 59 4.74 8.22 12.57
N ASP A 60 5.00 9.52 12.57
CA ASP A 60 5.28 10.30 13.79
C ASP A 60 4.03 10.78 14.54
N LYS A 61 2.81 10.43 14.09
CA LYS A 61 1.56 10.91 14.70
C LYS A 61 1.19 10.10 15.95
N LYS A 62 1.12 10.78 17.10
CA LYS A 62 0.48 10.30 18.35
C LYS A 62 -1.05 10.30 18.20
N PRO A 63 -1.82 9.42 18.88
CA PRO A 63 -1.40 8.48 19.93
C PRO A 63 -0.90 7.11 19.43
N ILE A 64 -1.24 6.69 18.21
CA ILE A 64 -0.77 5.43 17.62
C ILE A 64 0.03 5.76 16.36
N PRO A 65 1.35 5.50 16.33
CA PRO A 65 2.17 5.75 15.15
C PRO A 65 1.63 4.91 13.98
N GLY A 66 1.03 5.59 12.99
CA GLY A 66 0.49 4.93 11.81
C GLY A 66 1.60 4.31 10.96
N ARG A 67 1.30 3.23 10.24
CA ARG A 67 2.24 2.62 9.27
C ARG A 67 2.26 3.46 8.00
N LEU A 68 3.43 3.93 7.59
CA LEU A 68 3.65 4.69 6.36
C LEU A 68 4.48 3.88 5.38
N PHE A 69 4.09 3.91 4.11
CA PHE A 69 4.75 3.22 3.02
C PHE A 69 5.21 4.22 1.96
N SER A 70 6.41 4.03 1.45
CA SER A 70 6.99 4.80 0.35
C SER A 70 7.71 3.90 -0.62
N LEU A 71 7.92 4.35 -1.85
CA LEU A 71 8.75 3.61 -2.78
C LEU A 71 10.19 3.54 -2.27
N LYS A 72 10.83 2.41 -2.57
CA LYS A 72 12.26 2.25 -2.37
C LYS A 72 13.05 2.98 -3.44
#